data_AF-A0A1Y4MQ59-F1
#
_entry.id   AF-A0A1Y4MQ59-F1
#
_cell.length_a   1.000
_cell.length_b   1.000
_cell.length_c   1.000
_cell.angle_alpha   90.00
_cell.angle_beta   90.00
_cell.angle_gamma   90.00
#
_symmetry.space_group_name_H-M   'P 1'
#
loop_
_entity.id
_entity.type
_entity.pdbx_description
1 polymer ?
#
loop_
_entity_poly.entity_id
_entity_poly.type
_entity_poly.pdbx_seq_one_letter_code
_entity_poly.pdbx_strand_id
1 'polypeptide(L)'
;MPLLECDNGHLFNGDKYGDTCPNCGLKVSEKKEQEREKTPEELAEELYVSEQSYVCGWLVCIHGANKGRAYEIHPGKNFIGSSDKMDIRVLGDQRIEKFNHASISYDAKDRSTMLMPGDSSGMVYCQEQAVYLPTLLEPFHIIELGQSRFIYAPLCGSGFSWEDYKD
;
A
#
# COMPACT_ATOMS: atom_id res chain seq x y z
N MET A 1 -17.60 46.59 9.19
CA MET A 1 -17.75 45.68 10.34
C MET A 1 -17.72 44.25 9.80
N PRO A 2 -16.55 43.62 9.67
CA PRO A 2 -16.47 42.25 9.19
C PRO A 2 -17.03 41.31 10.27
N LEU A 3 -18.10 40.58 9.94
CA LEU A 3 -18.58 39.47 10.74
C LEU A 3 -17.74 38.24 10.38
N LEU A 4 -17.15 37.59 11.38
CA LEU A 4 -16.44 36.33 11.25
C LEU A 4 -17.40 35.19 11.59
N GLU A 5 -17.29 34.09 10.86
CA GLU A 5 -17.99 32.84 11.14
C GLU A 5 -16.98 31.85 11.74
N CYS A 6 -17.30 31.23 12.87
CA CYS A 6 -16.47 30.15 13.41
C CYS A 6 -16.83 28.79 12.79
N ASP A 7 -16.00 27.76 12.98
CA ASP A 7 -16.22 26.41 12.41
C ASP A 7 -17.56 25.76 12.83
N ASN A 8 -18.17 26.22 13.92
CA ASN A 8 -19.49 25.79 14.38
C ASN A 8 -20.65 26.63 13.79
N GLY A 9 -20.38 27.52 12.84
CA GLY A 9 -21.38 28.33 12.13
C GLY A 9 -21.89 29.56 12.86
N HIS A 10 -21.20 30.03 13.91
CA HIS A 10 -21.61 31.23 14.64
C HIS A 10 -20.99 32.49 14.04
N LEU A 11 -21.83 33.48 13.75
CA LEU A 11 -21.41 34.80 13.29
C LEU A 11 -21.11 35.72 14.49
N PHE A 12 -19.93 36.32 14.51
CA PHE A 12 -19.51 37.25 15.56
C PHE A 12 -18.66 38.40 15.02
N ASN A 13 -18.53 39.47 15.79
CA ASN A 13 -17.78 40.65 15.38
C ASN A 13 -16.28 40.49 15.74
N GLY A 14 -15.43 40.30 14.73
CA GLY A 14 -13.99 40.13 14.89
C GLY A 14 -13.29 41.34 15.52
N ASP A 15 -13.75 42.56 15.25
CA ASP A 15 -13.16 43.79 15.80
C ASP A 15 -13.29 43.85 17.33
N LYS A 16 -14.32 43.19 17.87
CA LYS A 16 -14.65 43.24 19.30
C LYS A 16 -14.16 42.03 20.08
N TYR A 17 -14.11 40.85 19.45
CA TYR A 17 -13.81 39.58 20.12
C TYR A 17 -12.54 38.89 19.58
N GLY A 18 -11.84 39.50 18.62
CA GLY A 18 -10.62 38.96 18.03
C GLY A 18 -10.89 37.72 17.18
N ASP A 19 -10.00 36.74 17.27
CA ASP A 19 -10.08 35.44 16.60
C ASP A 19 -10.92 34.42 17.39
N THR A 20 -11.44 34.77 18.57
CA THR A 20 -12.09 33.81 19.46
C THR A 20 -13.60 34.00 19.44
N CYS A 21 -14.32 32.96 19.04
CA CYS A 21 -15.78 33.00 18.98
C CYS A 21 -16.38 33.13 20.39
N PRO A 22 -17.18 34.17 20.68
CA PRO A 22 -17.74 34.39 22.02
C PRO A 22 -18.82 33.37 22.41
N ASN A 23 -19.38 32.62 21.45
CA ASN A 23 -20.44 31.65 21.73
C ASN A 23 -19.92 30.25 22.09
N CYS A 24 -18.79 29.84 21.50
CA CYS A 24 -18.24 28.49 21.71
C CYS A 24 -16.79 28.46 22.21
N GLY A 25 -16.10 29.61 22.28
CA GLY A 25 -14.72 29.71 22.75
C GLY A 25 -13.66 29.17 21.77
N LEU A 26 -14.06 28.77 20.56
CA LEU A 26 -13.15 28.29 19.53
C LEU A 26 -12.38 29.46 18.89
N LYS A 27 -11.07 29.29 18.72
CA LYS A 27 -10.25 30.19 17.92
C LYS A 27 -10.44 29.88 16.44
N VAL A 28 -10.83 30.88 15.66
CA VAL A 28 -10.86 30.87 14.21
C VAL A 28 -9.40 30.92 13.76
N SER A 29 -8.80 29.75 13.54
CA SER A 29 -7.43 29.68 13.01
C SER A 29 -7.44 30.10 11.55
N GLU A 30 -6.84 31.25 11.25
CA GLU A 30 -6.39 31.56 9.90
C GLU A 30 -5.32 30.53 9.49
N LYS A 31 -5.75 29.48 8.79
CA LYS A 31 -5.01 28.75 7.74
C LYS A 31 -5.85 27.56 7.29
N LYS A 32 -6.69 27.78 6.28
CA LYS A 32 -6.74 26.78 5.21
C LYS A 32 -5.36 26.81 4.59
N GLU A 33 -4.49 25.86 4.93
CA GLU A 33 -3.41 25.52 4.02
C GLU A 33 -4.10 25.22 2.69
N GLN A 34 -3.99 26.16 1.76
CA GLN A 34 -4.44 25.96 0.40
C GLN A 34 -3.60 24.80 -0.11
N GLU A 35 -4.17 23.61 -0.19
CA GLU A 35 -3.70 22.60 -1.13
C GLU A 35 -3.73 23.28 -2.50
N ARG A 36 -2.57 23.79 -2.92
CA ARG A 36 -2.41 24.41 -4.23
C ARG A 36 -2.78 23.36 -5.26
N GLU A 37 -3.84 23.59 -6.02
CA GLU A 37 -4.16 22.74 -7.18
C GLU A 37 -2.93 22.74 -8.10
N LYS A 38 -2.33 21.55 -8.24
CA LYS A 38 -1.16 21.32 -9.10
C LYS A 38 -1.53 21.65 -10.53
N THR A 39 -0.63 22.30 -11.27
CA THR A 39 -0.87 22.57 -12.69
C THR A 39 -0.87 21.26 -13.49
N PRO A 40 -1.51 21.22 -14.68
CA PRO A 40 -1.46 20.03 -15.54
C PRO A 40 -0.02 19.58 -15.90
N GLU A 41 0.92 20.52 -15.95
CA GLU A 41 2.34 20.27 -16.21
C GLU A 41 3.04 19.66 -15.00
N GLU A 42 2.80 20.18 -13.78
CA GLU A 42 3.29 19.60 -12.53
C GLU A 42 2.72 18.18 -12.32
N LEU A 43 1.44 17.98 -12.64
CA LEU A 43 0.78 16.67 -12.60
C LEU A 43 1.38 15.70 -13.62
N ALA A 44 1.64 16.18 -14.84
CA ALA A 44 2.24 15.39 -15.91
C ALA A 44 3.67 14.98 -15.54
N GLU A 45 4.48 15.91 -15.01
CA GLU A 45 5.85 15.63 -14.58
C GLU A 45 5.91 14.63 -13.43
N GLU A 46 4.99 14.72 -12.46
CA GLU A 46 4.84 13.71 -11.40
C GLU A 46 4.40 12.34 -11.94
N LEU A 47 3.52 12.31 -12.95
CA LEU A 47 3.15 11.10 -13.69
C LEU A 47 4.30 10.54 -14.54
N TYR A 48 5.20 11.38 -15.05
CA TYR A 48 6.41 10.95 -15.77
C TYR A 48 7.53 10.45 -14.84
N VAL A 49 7.56 10.94 -13.60
CA VAL A 49 8.57 10.60 -12.58
C VAL A 49 8.14 9.40 -11.72
N SER A 50 6.93 8.86 -11.89
CA SER A 50 6.64 7.55 -11.31
C SER A 50 7.54 6.52 -11.99
N GLU A 51 8.68 6.22 -11.38
CA GLU A 51 9.57 5.14 -11.78
C GLU A 51 8.71 3.87 -11.83
N GLN A 52 8.35 3.45 -13.04
CA GLN A 52 7.61 2.22 -13.24
C GLN A 52 8.54 1.09 -12.81
N SER A 53 8.37 0.65 -11.57
CA SER A 53 9.20 -0.37 -10.98
C SER A 53 9.04 -1.67 -11.78
N TYR A 54 10.17 -2.28 -12.14
CA TYR A 54 10.14 -3.49 -12.96
C TYR A 54 9.41 -4.63 -12.22
N VAL A 55 8.76 -5.53 -12.97
CA VAL A 55 8.12 -6.71 -12.38
C VAL A 55 9.18 -7.78 -12.15
N CYS A 56 9.29 -8.31 -10.93
CA CYS A 56 10.21 -9.39 -10.57
C CYS A 56 9.53 -10.75 -10.43
N GLY A 57 8.21 -10.78 -10.44
CA GLY A 57 7.42 -12.01 -10.45
C GLY A 57 5.96 -11.72 -10.20
N TRP A 58 5.20 -12.79 -9.99
CA TRP A 58 3.77 -12.70 -9.74
C TRP A 58 3.34 -13.59 -8.59
N LEU A 59 2.29 -13.13 -7.91
CA LEU A 59 1.48 -13.93 -7.03
C LEU A 59 0.14 -14.19 -7.73
N VAL A 60 -0.16 -15.43 -8.07
CA VAL A 60 -1.36 -15.77 -8.86
C VAL A 60 -2.39 -16.45 -7.97
N CYS A 61 -3.57 -15.87 -7.82
CA CYS A 61 -4.64 -16.45 -7.03
C CYS A 61 -5.22 -17.69 -7.72
N ILE A 62 -5.15 -18.83 -7.07
CA ILE A 62 -5.68 -20.12 -7.58
C ILE A 62 -6.95 -20.57 -6.85
N HIS A 63 -7.25 -19.97 -5.70
CA HIS A 63 -8.45 -20.23 -4.91
C HIS A 63 -8.88 -18.96 -4.15
N GLY A 64 -10.20 -18.73 -4.04
CA GLY A 64 -10.80 -17.55 -3.42
C GLY A 64 -11.55 -16.67 -4.43
N ALA A 65 -12.01 -15.51 -3.96
CA ALA A 65 -12.84 -14.59 -4.76
C ALA A 65 -12.14 -14.06 -6.03
N ASN A 66 -10.80 -14.01 -6.02
CA ASN A 66 -9.99 -13.47 -7.13
C ASN A 66 -9.30 -14.56 -7.96
N LYS A 67 -9.85 -15.79 -8.03
CA LYS A 67 -9.23 -16.87 -8.80
C LYS A 67 -8.89 -16.44 -10.23
N GLY A 68 -7.64 -16.67 -10.64
CA GLY A 68 -7.07 -16.27 -11.93
C GLY A 68 -6.40 -14.90 -11.94
N ARG A 69 -6.58 -14.07 -10.91
CA ARG A 69 -5.92 -12.77 -10.79
C ARG A 69 -4.43 -12.95 -10.49
N ALA A 70 -3.59 -12.26 -11.26
CA ALA A 70 -2.16 -12.11 -10.99
C ALA A 70 -1.90 -10.76 -10.32
N TYR A 71 -1.05 -10.78 -9.30
CA TYR A 71 -0.53 -9.60 -8.63
C TYR A 71 0.96 -9.49 -8.95
N GLU A 72 1.41 -8.30 -9.34
CA GLU A 72 2.81 -8.05 -9.65
C GLU A 72 3.63 -7.91 -8.37
N ILE A 73 4.85 -8.42 -8.40
CA ILE A 73 5.85 -8.28 -7.35
C ILE A 73 6.95 -7.40 -7.92
N HIS A 74 7.32 -6.35 -7.20
CA HIS A 74 8.38 -5.40 -7.60
C HIS A 74 9.64 -5.57 -6.73
N PRO A 75 10.79 -4.98 -7.11
CA PRO A 75 11.98 -4.92 -6.29
C PRO A 75 11.73 -4.41 -4.87
N GLY A 76 12.41 -5.01 -3.89
CA GLY A 76 12.21 -4.69 -2.49
C GLY A 76 10.96 -5.36 -1.93
N LYS A 77 10.37 -4.72 -0.91
CA LYS A 77 9.30 -5.29 -0.08
C LYS A 77 7.92 -4.88 -0.61
N ASN A 78 7.07 -5.88 -0.85
CA ASN A 78 5.70 -5.72 -1.30
C ASN A 78 4.77 -6.22 -0.18
N PHE A 79 3.99 -5.31 0.41
CA PHE A 79 3.05 -5.62 1.48
C PHE A 79 1.73 -6.12 0.91
N ILE A 80 1.22 -7.20 1.51
CA ILE A 80 -0.03 -7.85 1.12
C ILE A 80 -1.11 -7.52 2.15
N GLY A 81 -2.28 -7.09 1.70
CA GLY A 81 -3.44 -6.86 2.55
C GLY A 81 -4.65 -6.39 1.74
N SER A 82 -5.75 -6.02 2.41
CA SER A 82 -6.99 -5.60 1.72
C SER A 82 -7.17 -4.08 1.56
N SER A 83 -6.36 -3.26 2.24
CA SER A 83 -6.32 -1.81 2.07
C SER A 83 -5.76 -1.40 0.72
N ASP A 84 -6.22 -0.26 0.23
CA ASP A 84 -5.66 0.53 -0.87
C ASP A 84 -4.21 1.00 -0.66
N LYS A 85 -3.69 0.98 0.58
CA LYS A 85 -2.30 1.34 0.88
C LYS A 85 -1.31 0.17 0.74
N MET A 86 -1.78 -1.02 0.38
CA MET A 86 -0.95 -2.20 0.21
C MET A 86 -0.48 -2.31 -1.24
N ASP A 87 0.78 -2.72 -1.43
CA ASP A 87 1.35 -2.94 -2.76
C ASP A 87 0.58 -4.06 -3.49
N ILE A 88 0.30 -5.16 -2.77
CA ILE A 88 -0.49 -6.27 -3.26
C ILE A 88 -1.84 -6.27 -2.53
N ARG A 89 -2.83 -5.64 -3.17
CA ARG A 89 -4.18 -5.53 -2.62
C ARG A 89 -5.06 -6.72 -2.96
N VAL A 90 -5.41 -7.52 -1.96
CA VAL A 90 -6.33 -8.67 -2.10
C VAL A 90 -7.70 -8.33 -1.54
N LEU A 91 -8.72 -8.31 -2.40
CA LEU A 91 -10.12 -8.01 -2.03
C LEU A 91 -10.98 -9.27 -2.00
N GLY A 92 -12.12 -9.24 -1.31
CA GLY A 92 -13.10 -10.33 -1.32
C GLY A 92 -12.81 -11.49 -0.37
N ASP A 93 -11.72 -11.42 0.41
CA ASP A 93 -11.43 -12.34 1.51
C ASP A 93 -11.40 -11.56 2.83
N GLN A 94 -12.38 -11.81 3.70
CA GLN A 94 -12.54 -11.09 4.97
C GLN A 94 -11.52 -11.52 6.04
N ARG A 95 -10.81 -12.63 5.82
CA ARG A 95 -9.74 -13.10 6.73
C ARG A 95 -8.38 -12.53 6.38
N ILE A 96 -8.25 -11.86 5.22
CA ILE A 96 -7.05 -11.11 4.88
C ILE A 96 -7.11 -9.75 5.56
N GLU A 97 -6.05 -9.46 6.30
CA GLU A 97 -5.94 -8.28 7.14
C GLU A 97 -5.84 -7.03 6.29
N LYS A 98 -6.34 -5.91 6.84
CA LYS A 98 -6.35 -4.63 6.10
C LYS A 98 -4.95 -4.17 5.75
N PHE A 99 -4.03 -4.29 6.70
CA PHE A 99 -2.65 -3.82 6.60
C PHE A 99 -1.69 -4.94 6.96
N ASN A 100 -0.64 -5.11 6.15
CA ASN A 100 0.48 -6.01 6.37
C ASN A 100 0.04 -7.39 6.91
N HIS A 101 -0.78 -8.11 6.14
CA HIS A 101 -1.13 -9.50 6.45
C HIS A 101 0.10 -10.41 6.25
N ALA A 102 0.82 -10.15 5.17
CA ALA A 102 2.09 -10.78 4.82
C ALA A 102 2.91 -9.78 3.99
N SER A 103 4.18 -10.09 3.74
CA SER A 103 4.98 -9.36 2.76
C SER A 103 5.86 -10.29 1.95
N ILE A 104 6.08 -9.93 0.69
CA ILE A 104 7.00 -10.61 -0.22
C ILE A 104 8.12 -9.64 -0.56
N SER A 105 9.36 -10.07 -0.39
CA SER A 105 10.53 -9.23 -0.68
C SER A 105 11.39 -9.86 -1.75
N TYR A 106 11.61 -9.18 -2.86
CA TYR A 106 12.62 -9.55 -3.85
C TYR A 106 13.95 -8.83 -3.55
N ASP A 107 15.02 -9.60 -3.40
CA ASP A 107 16.38 -9.09 -3.32
C ASP A 107 17.06 -9.21 -4.69
N ALA A 108 17.41 -8.06 -5.29
CA ALA A 108 18.05 -8.01 -6.59
C ALA A 108 19.50 -8.53 -6.59
N LYS A 109 20.19 -8.44 -5.45
CA LYS A 109 21.57 -8.91 -5.28
C LYS A 109 21.60 -10.44 -5.19
N ASP A 110 20.74 -10.99 -4.35
CA ASP A 110 20.65 -12.44 -4.16
C ASP A 110 19.76 -13.12 -5.21
N ARG A 111 19.07 -12.32 -6.04
CA ARG A 111 18.10 -12.78 -7.07
C ARG A 111 17.09 -13.76 -6.52
N SER A 112 16.67 -13.53 -5.27
CA SER A 112 15.80 -14.43 -4.51
C SER A 112 14.62 -13.67 -3.94
N THR A 113 13.55 -14.41 -3.67
CA THR A 113 12.32 -13.84 -3.12
C THR A 113 11.98 -14.52 -1.80
N MET A 114 11.70 -13.72 -0.77
CA MET A 114 11.37 -14.18 0.56
C MET A 114 9.92 -13.82 0.90
N LEU A 115 9.18 -14.77 1.48
CA LEU A 115 7.89 -14.55 2.13
C LEU A 115 8.11 -14.31 3.62
N MET A 116 7.45 -13.28 4.15
CA MET A 116 7.47 -12.95 5.58
C MET A 116 6.03 -12.84 6.10
N PRO A 117 5.77 -13.34 7.32
CA PRO A 117 4.50 -13.05 7.98
C PRO A 117 4.44 -11.56 8.30
N GLY A 118 3.24 -10.99 8.27
CA GLY A 118 3.02 -9.62 8.70
C GLY A 118 2.88 -9.51 10.22
N ASP A 119 2.71 -8.29 10.72
CA ASP A 119 2.50 -8.02 12.16
C ASP A 119 1.02 -8.24 12.58
N SER A 120 0.20 -8.71 11.65
CA SER A 120 -1.24 -8.89 11.82
C SER A 120 -1.60 -10.19 12.55
N SER A 121 -2.88 -10.39 12.88
CA SER A 121 -3.35 -11.62 13.52
C SER A 121 -3.49 -12.80 12.55
N GLY A 122 -3.42 -12.55 11.25
CA GLY A 122 -3.58 -13.54 10.20
C GLY A 122 -2.36 -14.46 10.07
N MET A 123 -2.61 -15.78 10.11
CA MET A 123 -1.57 -16.77 9.84
C MET A 123 -1.27 -16.88 8.34
N VAL A 124 0.01 -16.95 8.02
CA VAL A 124 0.53 -17.20 6.67
C VAL A 124 0.99 -18.63 6.59
N TYR A 125 0.59 -19.35 5.53
CA TYR A 125 1.10 -20.69 5.25
C TYR A 125 1.82 -20.72 3.90
N CYS A 126 2.91 -21.46 3.82
CA CYS A 126 3.63 -21.75 2.59
C CYS A 126 3.85 -23.26 2.52
N GLN A 127 3.43 -23.89 1.42
CA GLN A 127 3.47 -25.36 1.27
C GLN A 127 2.86 -26.10 2.47
N GLU A 128 1.65 -25.68 2.88
CA GLU A 128 0.91 -26.24 4.03
C GLU A 128 1.57 -26.05 5.41
N GLN A 129 2.72 -25.35 5.49
CA GLN A 129 3.43 -25.07 6.73
C GLN A 129 3.26 -23.62 7.17
N ALA A 130 3.01 -23.40 8.45
CA ALA A 130 2.91 -22.05 9.00
C ALA A 130 4.26 -21.31 8.93
N VAL A 131 4.23 -20.08 8.43
CA VAL A 131 5.41 -19.24 8.26
C VAL A 131 5.57 -18.34 9.48
N TYR A 132 6.65 -18.52 10.23
CA TYR A 132 6.98 -17.70 11.41
C TYR A 132 8.20 -16.80 11.19
N LEU A 133 9.01 -17.11 10.19
CA LEU A 133 10.27 -16.45 9.86
C LEU A 133 10.34 -16.22 8.35
N PRO A 134 11.22 -15.32 7.87
CA PRO A 134 11.48 -15.17 6.44
C PRO A 134 11.75 -16.52 5.78
N THR A 135 10.95 -16.87 4.77
CA THR A 135 10.96 -18.17 4.10
C THR A 135 11.20 -17.97 2.61
N LEU A 136 12.17 -18.68 2.05
CA LEU A 136 12.48 -18.63 0.63
C LEU A 136 11.30 -19.14 -0.21
N LEU A 137 10.91 -18.37 -1.22
CA LEU A 137 9.90 -18.77 -2.19
C LEU A 137 10.55 -19.36 -3.44
N GLU A 138 10.19 -20.61 -3.74
CA GLU A 138 10.58 -21.30 -4.97
C GLU A 138 9.44 -21.27 -5.99
N PRO A 139 9.73 -21.44 -7.29
CA PRO A 139 8.71 -21.50 -8.33
C PRO A 139 7.57 -22.45 -7.97
N PHE A 140 6.35 -21.97 -8.15
CA PHE A 140 5.11 -22.69 -7.91
C PHE A 140 4.79 -23.01 -6.44
N HIS A 141 5.49 -22.41 -5.48
CA HIS A 141 5.11 -22.51 -4.06
C HIS A 141 3.68 -21.99 -3.82
N ILE A 142 2.91 -22.79 -3.07
CA ILE A 142 1.54 -22.44 -2.69
C ILE A 142 1.58 -21.65 -1.38
N ILE A 143 0.97 -20.47 -1.40
CA ILE A 143 0.85 -19.57 -0.26
C ILE A 143 -0.62 -19.46 0.11
N GLU A 144 -0.96 -19.60 1.39
CA GLU A 144 -2.33 -19.47 1.89
C GLU A 144 -2.40 -18.27 2.84
N LEU A 145 -3.31 -17.34 2.52
CA LEU A 145 -3.61 -16.14 3.30
C LEU A 145 -5.12 -16.08 3.51
N GLY A 146 -5.58 -16.07 4.75
CA GLY A 146 -7.01 -16.08 5.05
C GLY A 146 -7.71 -17.36 4.54
N GLN A 147 -8.57 -17.21 3.53
CA GLN A 147 -9.23 -18.32 2.81
C GLN A 147 -8.74 -18.48 1.36
N SER A 148 -7.83 -17.60 0.92
CA SER A 148 -7.33 -17.55 -0.45
C SER A 148 -6.02 -18.32 -0.58
N ARG A 149 -5.81 -18.92 -1.75
CA ARG A 149 -4.55 -19.59 -2.09
C ARG A 149 -3.94 -18.98 -3.33
N PHE A 150 -2.62 -18.89 -3.31
CA PHE A 150 -1.83 -18.27 -4.34
C PHE A 150 -0.68 -19.17 -4.74
N ILE A 151 -0.24 -19.04 -5.99
CA ILE A 151 0.98 -19.63 -6.49
C ILE A 151 1.99 -18.50 -6.72
N TYR A 152 3.23 -18.69 -6.28
CA TYR A 152 4.33 -17.81 -6.65
C TYR A 152 4.92 -18.20 -8.02
N ALA A 153 5.03 -17.23 -8.92
CA ALA A 153 5.63 -17.37 -10.25
C ALA A 153 6.77 -16.35 -10.40
N PRO A 154 8.05 -16.75 -10.26
CA PRO A 154 9.17 -15.83 -10.43
C PRO A 154 9.33 -15.42 -11.88
N LEU A 155 9.62 -14.13 -12.12
CA LEU A 155 10.22 -13.66 -13.36
C LEU A 155 11.74 -13.58 -13.18
N CYS A 156 12.17 -12.92 -12.10
CA CYS A 156 13.57 -12.82 -11.70
C CYS A 156 14.00 -14.07 -10.92
N GLY A 157 15.21 -14.54 -11.20
CA GLY A 157 15.83 -15.70 -10.58
C GLY A 157 17.20 -15.99 -11.17
N SER A 158 17.64 -17.26 -11.12
CA SER A 158 18.94 -17.66 -11.65
C SER A 158 19.11 -17.39 -13.15
N GLY A 159 18.02 -17.44 -13.93
CA GLY A 159 18.03 -17.24 -15.38
C GLY A 159 17.76 -15.81 -15.86
N PHE A 160 17.33 -14.90 -14.99
CA PHE A 160 16.96 -13.53 -15.36
C PHE A 160 17.03 -12.57 -14.18
N SER A 161 17.62 -11.38 -14.37
CA SER A 161 17.50 -10.25 -13.45
C SER A 161 17.54 -8.94 -14.22
N TRP A 162 16.75 -7.95 -13.78
CA TRP A 162 16.81 -6.59 -14.34
C TRP A 162 18.17 -5.92 -14.14
N GLU A 163 18.93 -6.32 -13.12
CA GLU A 163 20.29 -5.83 -12.90
C GLU A 163 21.25 -6.15 -14.05
N ASP A 164 20.93 -7.19 -14.86
CA ASP A 164 21.73 -7.55 -16.04
C ASP A 164 21.52 -6.58 -17.22
N TYR A 165 20.54 -5.67 -17.12
CA TYR A 165 20.12 -4.76 -18.18
C TYR A 165 20.06 -3.29 -17.71
N LYS A 166 20.69 -2.96 -16.58
CA LYS A 166 20.89 -1.56 -16.18
C LYS A 166 22.10 -0.98 -16.90
N ASP A 167 21.91 0.18 -17.53
CA ASP A 167 22.98 0.96 -18.17
C ASP A 167 24.03 1.49 -17.16
#